data_AF-A0A6P0S8W5-F1
#
_entry.id   AF-A0A6P0S8W5-F1
#
_cell.length_a   1.000
_cell.length_b   1.000
_cell.length_c   1.000
_cell.angle_alpha   90.00
_cell.angle_beta   90.00
_cell.angle_gamma   90.00
#
_symmetry.space_group_name_H-M   'P 1'
#
loop_
_entity.id
_entity.type
_entity.pdbx_description
1 polymer ?
#
loop_
_entity_poly.entity_id
_entity_poly.type
_entity_poly.pdbx_seq_one_letter_code
_entity_poly.pdbx_strand_id
1 'polypeptide(L)'
;MLKKRMIPSLSSHPISKGIENLFPQKTIDNLRSSHPKFFDITPEYTKIVRGQKEVQPEICEFNTSEKKNLCDHLCKEGSIEDFEHFQLVFDIIRDIIGIKDEE
;
A
#
# COMPACT_ATOMS: atom_id res chain seq x y z
N MET A 1 -20.25 -18.23 -12.33
CA MET A 1 -18.81 -17.90 -12.35
C MET A 1 -18.53 -16.91 -11.25
N LEU A 2 -17.52 -17.15 -10.41
CA LEU A 2 -17.02 -16.15 -9.47
C LEU A 2 -16.41 -14.99 -10.26
N LYS A 3 -16.93 -13.77 -10.08
CA LYS A 3 -16.32 -12.55 -10.64
C LYS A 3 -15.27 -12.05 -9.65
N LYS A 4 -14.00 -11.99 -10.08
CA LYS A 4 -12.93 -11.35 -9.33
C LYS A 4 -12.91 -9.86 -9.65
N ARG A 5 -12.99 -9.01 -8.63
CA ARG A 5 -12.74 -7.56 -8.74
C ARG A 5 -11.30 -7.27 -8.29
N MET A 6 -10.72 -6.21 -8.83
CA MET A 6 -9.36 -5.76 -8.50
C MET A 6 -9.46 -4.39 -7.84
N ILE A 7 -8.79 -4.23 -6.70
CA ILE A 7 -8.60 -2.92 -6.09
C ILE A 7 -7.58 -2.16 -6.94
N PRO A 8 -7.89 -0.94 -7.41
CA PRO A 8 -6.96 -0.14 -8.20
C PRO A 8 -5.73 0.23 -7.35
N SER A 9 -4.59 0.36 -8.02
CA SER A 9 -3.34 0.78 -7.37
C SER A 9 -2.97 2.21 -7.75
N LEU A 10 -2.42 2.95 -6.79
CA LEU A 10 -1.81 4.25 -6.96
C LEU A 10 -0.45 4.08 -7.65
N SER A 11 -0.37 4.56 -8.90
CA SER A 11 0.77 4.31 -9.81
C SER A 11 2.10 4.94 -9.39
N SER A 12 2.09 5.91 -8.48
CA SER A 12 3.28 6.65 -8.01
C SER A 12 3.61 6.38 -6.53
N HIS A 13 3.25 5.20 -6.00
CA HIS A 13 3.45 4.86 -4.60
C HIS A 13 4.71 3.99 -4.37
N PRO A 14 5.47 4.18 -3.28
CA PRO A 14 6.63 3.35 -2.92
C PRO A 14 6.30 1.87 -2.75
N ILE A 15 5.05 1.58 -2.37
CA ILE A 15 4.53 0.24 -2.16
C ILE A 15 3.74 -0.15 -3.39
N SER A 16 4.25 -1.10 -4.17
CA SER A 16 3.72 -1.43 -5.49
C SER A 16 2.58 -2.47 -5.48
N LYS A 17 2.25 -3.04 -4.31
CA LYS A 17 1.34 -4.18 -4.19
C LYS A 17 0.46 -4.10 -2.96
N GLY A 18 -0.66 -4.81 -3.02
CA GLY A 18 -1.56 -5.01 -1.90
C GLY A 18 -2.49 -3.83 -1.65
N ILE A 19 -3.39 -4.00 -0.67
CA ILE A 19 -4.28 -2.91 -0.23
C ILE A 19 -3.48 -1.80 0.47
N GLU A 20 -2.29 -2.14 0.92
CA GLU A 20 -1.33 -1.25 1.54
C GLU A 20 -0.84 -0.13 0.61
N ASN A 21 -0.95 -0.32 -0.71
CA ASN A 21 -0.70 0.73 -1.70
C ASN A 21 -1.71 1.90 -1.59
N LEU A 22 -2.82 1.74 -0.85
CA LEU A 22 -3.80 2.78 -0.60
C LEU A 22 -3.45 3.67 0.60
N PHE A 23 -2.44 3.34 1.40
CA PHE A 23 -1.98 4.26 2.44
C PHE A 23 -1.29 5.47 1.79
N PRO A 24 -1.63 6.72 2.15
CA PRO A 24 -0.98 7.90 1.58
C PRO A 24 0.53 7.92 1.80
N GLN A 25 1.25 8.58 0.90
CA GLN A 25 2.69 8.76 0.99
C GLN A 25 3.12 9.29 2.36
N LYS A 26 2.39 10.29 2.89
CA LYS A 26 2.65 10.88 4.19
C LYS A 26 2.61 9.86 5.33
N THR A 27 1.63 8.95 5.31
CA THR A 27 1.50 7.86 6.29
C THR A 27 2.70 6.92 6.20
N ILE A 28 3.11 6.56 4.98
CA ILE A 28 4.31 5.73 4.74
C ILE A 28 5.57 6.41 5.27
N ASP A 29 5.79 7.69 4.98
CA ASP A 29 6.98 8.43 5.40
C ASP A 29 7.06 8.57 6.93
N ASN A 30 5.92 8.84 7.58
CA ASN A 30 5.82 8.91 9.03
C ASN A 30 6.14 7.56 9.69
N LEU A 31 5.58 6.47 9.15
CA LEU A 31 5.83 5.12 9.65
C LEU A 31 7.27 4.67 9.39
N ARG A 32 7.87 5.00 8.23
CA ARG A 32 9.29 4.71 7.94
C ARG A 32 10.20 5.37 8.98
N SER A 33 9.86 6.59 9.40
CA SER A 33 10.65 7.35 10.36
C SER A 33 10.45 6.89 11.80
N SER A 34 9.22 6.58 12.20
CA SER A 34 8.86 6.23 13.58
C SER A 34 8.95 4.74 13.90
N HIS A 35 8.61 3.88 12.94
CA HIS A 35 8.50 2.43 13.07
C HIS A 35 9.14 1.71 11.87
N PRO A 36 10.45 1.89 11.63
CA PRO A 36 11.13 1.37 10.44
C PRO A 36 10.99 -0.15 10.28
N LYS A 37 10.80 -0.89 11.39
CA LYS A 37 10.58 -2.35 11.39
C LYS A 37 9.36 -2.81 10.58
N PHE A 38 8.41 -1.92 10.31
CA PHE A 38 7.25 -2.24 9.48
C PHE A 38 7.60 -2.40 8.00
N PHE A 39 8.80 -2.00 7.57
CA PHE A 39 9.19 -1.98 6.18
C PHE A 39 10.39 -2.89 5.92
N ASP A 40 10.31 -3.62 4.81
CA ASP A 40 11.44 -4.22 4.15
C ASP A 40 11.82 -3.33 2.96
N ILE A 41 13.02 -2.74 3.03
CA ILE A 41 13.51 -1.81 2.00
C ILE A 41 14.68 -2.47 1.29
N THR A 42 14.55 -2.66 -0.02
CA THR A 42 15.65 -3.01 -0.90
C THR A 42 16.15 -1.72 -1.56
N PRO A 43 17.38 -1.24 -1.25
CA PRO A 43 17.89 0.00 -1.81
C PRO A 43 18.05 -0.11 -3.33
N GLU A 44 18.13 1.03 -4.01
CA GLU A 44 18.51 1.05 -5.43
C GLU A 44 19.89 0.40 -5.61
N TYR A 45 20.01 -0.48 -6.62
CA TYR A 45 21.29 -1.07 -6.99
C TYR A 45 21.40 -1.31 -8.49
N THR A 46 22.63 -1.35 -8.98
CA THR A 46 22.92 -1.73 -10.37
C THR A 46 23.25 -3.22 -10.44
N LYS A 47 22.65 -3.92 -11.40
CA LYS A 47 22.98 -5.30 -11.73
C LYS A 47 23.39 -5.43 -13.19
N ILE A 48 24.13 -6.50 -13.51
CA ILE A 48 24.46 -6.85 -14.88
C ILE A 48 23.55 -8.00 -15.31
N VAL A 49 22.68 -7.76 -16.30
CA VAL A 49 21.82 -8.79 -16.89
C VAL A 49 22.24 -8.95 -18.34
N ARG A 50 22.69 -10.16 -18.69
CA ARG A 50 23.15 -10.51 -20.06
C ARG A 50 24.18 -9.51 -20.63
N GLY A 51 25.08 -9.03 -19.76
CA GLY A 51 26.15 -8.09 -20.12
C GLY A 51 25.76 -6.62 -20.16
N GLN A 52 24.49 -6.26 -19.91
CA GLN A 52 24.05 -4.86 -19.84
C GLN A 52 23.86 -4.43 -18.38
N LYS A 53 24.25 -3.19 -18.08
CA LYS A 53 23.97 -2.57 -16.77
C LYS A 53 22.50 -2.17 -16.72
N GLU A 54 21.79 -2.71 -15.76
CA GLU A 54 20.41 -2.36 -15.45
C GLU A 54 20.35 -1.75 -14.04
N VAL A 55 19.69 -0.59 -13.91
CA VAL A 55 19.36 -0.01 -12.60
C VAL A 55 18.08 -0.66 -12.08
N GLN A 56 18.12 -1.17 -10.85
CA GLN A 56 16.93 -1.60 -10.14
C GLN A 56 16.56 -0.51 -9.14
N PRO A 57 15.38 0.12 -9.27
CA PRO A 57 14.97 1.18 -8.35
C PRO A 57 14.79 0.63 -6.93
N GLU A 58 14.76 1.52 -5.94
CA GLU A 58 14.37 1.17 -4.56
C GLU A 58 13.01 0.47 -4.56
N ILE A 59 12.92 -0.62 -3.81
CA ILE A 59 11.66 -1.34 -3.56
C ILE A 59 11.36 -1.22 -2.07
N CYS A 60 10.16 -0.73 -1.77
CA CYS A 60 9.63 -0.64 -0.41
C CYS A 60 8.41 -1.57 -0.29
N GLU A 61 8.47 -2.50 0.66
CA GLU A 61 7.37 -3.43 0.95
C GLU A 61 7.07 -3.41 2.45
N PHE A 62 5.81 -3.61 2.85
CA PHE A 62 5.50 -3.84 4.25
C PHE A 62 5.98 -5.23 4.66
N ASN A 63 6.71 -5.29 5.77
CA ASN A 63 7.22 -6.53 6.32
C ASN A 63 6.07 -7.45 6.71
N THR A 64 6.06 -8.65 6.11
CA THR A 64 4.95 -9.60 6.25
C THR A 64 4.74 -10.06 7.69
N SER A 65 5.82 -10.19 8.46
CA SER A 65 5.77 -10.60 9.87
C SER A 65 5.25 -9.49 10.79
N GLU A 66 5.38 -8.23 10.39
CA GLU A 66 4.94 -7.08 11.17
C GLU A 66 3.56 -6.53 10.76
N LYS A 67 2.89 -7.12 9.75
CA LYS A 67 1.58 -6.61 9.28
C LYS A 67 0.53 -6.48 10.37
N LYS A 68 0.51 -7.43 11.32
CA LYS A 68 -0.40 -7.34 12.47
C LYS A 68 -0.06 -6.13 13.36
N ASN A 69 1.21 -5.94 13.68
CA ASN A 69 1.67 -4.83 14.51
C ASN A 69 1.43 -3.47 13.83
N LEU A 70 1.62 -3.40 12.51
CA LEU A 70 1.27 -2.23 11.70
C LEU A 70 -0.22 -1.92 11.81
N CYS A 71 -1.08 -2.92 11.63
CA CYS A 71 -2.53 -2.77 11.72
C CYS A 71 -2.94 -2.31 13.13
N ASP A 72 -2.41 -2.95 14.17
CA ASP A 72 -2.70 -2.61 15.56
C ASP A 72 -2.28 -1.15 15.87
N HIS A 73 -1.13 -0.71 15.34
CA HIS A 73 -0.66 0.67 15.47
C HIS A 73 -1.58 1.66 14.75
N LEU A 74 -1.92 1.41 13.48
CA LEU A 74 -2.81 2.27 12.70
C LEU A 74 -4.23 2.32 13.28
N CYS A 75 -4.75 1.22 13.82
CA CYS A 75 -6.06 1.21 14.49
C CYS A 75 -6.07 2.02 15.78
N LYS A 76 -4.92 2.11 16.47
CA LYS A 76 -4.80 2.77 17.77
C LYS A 76 -4.47 4.26 17.63
N GLU A 77 -3.60 4.60 16.68
CA GLU A 77 -2.95 5.92 16.59
C GLU A 77 -3.17 6.60 15.24
N GLY A 78 -3.68 5.88 14.24
CA GLY A 78 -3.97 6.45 12.92
C GLY A 78 -5.18 7.38 12.93
N SER A 79 -5.21 8.28 11.96
CA SER A 79 -6.29 9.24 11.74
C SER A 79 -7.07 8.93 10.46
N ILE A 80 -8.19 9.63 10.22
CA ILE A 80 -9.02 9.42 9.02
C ILE A 80 -8.20 9.69 7.75
N GLU A 81 -7.30 10.67 7.81
CA GLU A 81 -6.41 11.05 6.71
C GLU A 81 -5.49 9.90 6.30
N ASP A 82 -5.09 9.01 7.21
CA ASP A 82 -4.25 7.86 6.89
C ASP A 82 -4.98 6.82 6.01
N PHE A 83 -6.31 6.91 5.90
CA PHE A 83 -7.13 5.98 5.14
C PHE A 83 -7.88 6.64 3.98
N GLU A 84 -7.50 7.86 3.56
CA GLU A 84 -8.28 8.64 2.57
C GLU A 84 -8.53 7.88 1.25
N HIS A 85 -7.58 7.08 0.76
CA HIS A 85 -7.75 6.32 -0.48
C HIS A 85 -8.50 4.99 -0.30
N PHE A 86 -8.78 4.56 0.93
CA PHE A 86 -9.59 3.36 1.19
C PHE A 86 -11.07 3.56 0.84
N GLN A 87 -11.51 4.80 0.62
CA GLN A 87 -12.84 5.09 0.09
C GLN A 87 -13.10 4.31 -1.22
N LEU A 88 -12.08 4.14 -2.07
CA LEU A 88 -12.15 3.33 -3.30
C LEU A 88 -12.60 1.89 -3.04
N VAL A 89 -12.20 1.30 -1.91
CA VAL A 89 -12.59 -0.06 -1.53
C VAL A 89 -14.06 -0.09 -1.17
N PHE A 90 -14.54 0.90 -0.42
CA PHE A 90 -15.95 1.01 -0.08
C PHE A 90 -16.82 1.26 -1.31
N ASP A 91 -16.37 2.08 -2.26
CA ASP A 91 -17.09 2.32 -3.52
C ASP A 91 -17.24 1.03 -4.33
N ILE A 92 -16.17 0.21 -4.41
CA ILE A 92 -16.23 -1.11 -5.04
C ILE A 92 -17.22 -2.03 -4.32
N ILE A 93 -17.22 -2.04 -2.98
CA ILE A 93 -18.14 -2.85 -2.19
C ILE A 93 -19.59 -2.40 -2.44
N ARG A 94 -19.86 -1.09 -2.45
CA ARG A 94 -21.20 -0.51 -2.72
C ARG A 94 -21.72 -0.91 -4.09
N ASP A 95 -20.88 -0.81 -5.13
CA ASP A 95 -21.23 -1.28 -6.49
C ASP A 95 -21.62 -2.76 -6.50
N ILE A 96 -20.93 -3.60 -5.72
CA ILE A 96 -21.22 -5.04 -5.64
C ILE A 96 -22.54 -5.33 -4.95
N ILE A 97 -22.82 -4.65 -3.83
CA ILE A 97 -24.02 -4.90 -3.02
C ILE A 97 -25.25 -4.11 -3.50
N GLY A 98 -25.07 -3.20 -4.47
CA GLY A 98 -26.15 -2.43 -5.08
C GLY A 98 -26.70 -1.29 -4.22
N ILE A 99 -25.93 -0.80 -3.25
CA ILE A 99 -26.29 0.41 -2.49
C ILE A 99 -26.02 1.62 -3.38
N LYS A 100 -27.07 2.42 -3.61
CA LYS A 100 -26.94 3.75 -4.21
C LYS A 100 -26.88 4.76 -3.07
N ASP A 101 -25.98 5.73 -3.16
CA ASP A 101 -25.97 6.85 -2.21
C ASP A 101 -27.33 7.58 -2.34
N GLU A 102 -28.03 7.78 -1.21
CA GLU A 102 -29.22 8.64 -1.17
C GLU A 102 -28.74 10.10 -1.30
N GLU A 103 -29.25 10.82 -2.31
CA GLU A 103 -28.99 12.26 -2.55
C GLU A 103 -29.49 13.16 -1.42
#